data_AF-A0A6P3Z5L0-F1
#
_entry.id   AF-A0A6P3Z5L0-F1
#
_cell.length_a   1.000
_cell.length_b   1.000
_cell.length_c   1.000
_cell.angle_alpha   90.00
_cell.angle_beta   90.00
_cell.angle_gamma   90.00
#
_symmetry.space_group_name_H-M   'P 1'
#
loop_
_entity.id
_entity.type
_entity.pdbx_description
1 polymer ?
#
loop_
_entity_poly.entity_id
_entity_poly.type
_entity_poly.pdbx_seq_one_letter_code
_entity_poly.pdbx_strand_id
1 'polypeptide(L)'
;MEFPSGIMPLYRGTIHPLIPNMSFVGYLESVANLHTAEVRSIWLARLVDDKFKLPSVQDMLDQTMKDLEVSKRATRFYKRHCISTYSINHSDEICEEMGWNAWRKKSWLSEAFSPYGSQDYRKEK
;
A
#
# COMPACT_ATOMS: atom_id res chain seq x y z
N MET A 1 -10.85 18.54 8.65
CA MET A 1 -9.58 17.96 8.14
C MET A 1 -9.52 18.35 6.67
N GLU A 2 -8.67 19.31 6.29
CA GLU A 2 -8.54 19.76 4.90
C GLU A 2 -7.34 19.08 4.26
N PHE A 3 -7.58 18.34 3.18
CA PHE A 3 -6.48 17.77 2.38
C PHE A 3 -5.91 18.86 1.46
N PRO A 4 -4.58 18.92 1.27
CA PRO A 4 -4.00 19.89 0.35
C PRO A 4 -4.60 19.73 -1.05
N SER A 5 -4.93 20.85 -1.69
CA SER A 5 -5.51 20.84 -3.04
C SER A 5 -4.68 19.99 -4.01
N GLY A 6 -5.38 19.11 -4.73
CA GLY A 6 -4.82 18.14 -5.68
C GLY A 6 -4.39 16.80 -5.08
N ILE A 7 -4.71 16.51 -3.81
CA ILE A 7 -4.38 15.23 -3.17
C ILE A 7 -5.66 14.48 -2.82
N MET A 8 -5.84 13.29 -3.40
CA MET A 8 -6.90 12.36 -3.01
C MET A 8 -6.47 11.50 -1.81
N PRO A 9 -7.17 11.54 -0.68
CA PRO A 9 -6.78 10.80 0.52
C PRO A 9 -7.15 9.33 0.38
N LEU A 10 -6.22 8.51 -0.11
CA LEU A 10 -6.42 7.07 -0.26
C LEU A 10 -5.63 6.29 0.79
N TYR A 11 -6.34 5.58 1.66
CA TYR A 11 -5.77 4.59 2.55
C TYR A 11 -5.13 3.47 1.72
N ARG A 12 -3.85 3.16 1.99
CA ARG A 12 -3.01 2.25 1.20
C ARG A 12 -2.98 2.55 -0.31
N GLY A 13 -3.23 3.81 -0.68
CA GLY A 13 -3.36 4.22 -2.07
C GLY A 13 -4.53 3.57 -2.81
N THR A 14 -5.52 3.02 -2.08
CA THR A 14 -6.59 2.19 -2.65
C THR A 14 -7.99 2.61 -2.20
N ILE A 15 -8.25 2.80 -0.90
CA ILE A 15 -9.60 3.08 -0.37
C ILE A 15 -9.74 4.55 0.00
N HIS A 16 -10.83 5.19 -0.43
CA HIS A 16 -11.17 6.52 0.07
C HIS A 16 -11.96 6.40 1.39
N PRO A 17 -11.44 6.86 2.55
CA PRO A 17 -12.04 6.56 3.86
C PRO A 17 -13.48 7.05 4.05
N LEU A 18 -13.88 8.09 3.33
CA LEU A 18 -15.20 8.72 3.44
C LEU A 18 -16.21 8.26 2.37
N ILE A 19 -15.78 7.45 1.38
CA ILE A 19 -16.67 6.99 0.30
C ILE A 19 -16.78 5.46 0.44
N PRO A 20 -17.90 4.94 0.95
CA PRO A 20 -18.06 3.50 1.14
C PRO A 20 -18.11 2.77 -0.20
N ASN A 21 -17.69 1.50 -0.20
CA ASN A 21 -17.79 0.58 -1.34
C ASN A 21 -17.10 1.08 -2.63
N MET A 22 -16.11 1.97 -2.50
CA MET A 22 -15.32 2.49 -3.61
C MET A 22 -13.83 2.23 -3.37
N SER A 23 -13.15 1.79 -4.41
CA SER A 23 -11.70 1.54 -4.40
C SER A 23 -11.07 1.99 -5.71
N PHE A 24 -9.79 2.34 -5.65
CA PHE A 24 -8.99 2.81 -6.77
C PHE A 24 -7.76 1.92 -6.90
N VAL A 25 -7.69 1.15 -7.99
CA VAL A 25 -6.51 0.34 -8.30
C VAL A 25 -5.80 0.97 -9.51
N GLY A 26 -4.50 1.21 -9.38
CA GLY A 26 -3.69 1.85 -10.43
C GLY A 26 -3.63 3.37 -10.38
N TYR A 27 -4.28 4.02 -9.40
CA TYR A 27 -4.09 5.46 -9.16
C TYR A 27 -2.71 5.77 -8.56
N LEU A 28 -2.16 4.82 -7.79
CA LEU A 28 -0.88 4.96 -7.12
C LEU A 28 0.27 4.54 -8.04
N GLU A 29 1.27 5.41 -8.17
CA GLU A 29 2.47 5.18 -8.96
C GLU A 29 3.60 4.56 -8.11
N SER A 30 4.40 3.68 -8.69
CA SER A 30 5.57 3.07 -8.03
C SER A 30 6.69 2.78 -9.03
N VAL A 31 7.75 2.11 -8.58
CA VAL A 31 8.82 1.61 -9.45
C VAL A 31 8.33 0.50 -10.40
N ALA A 32 7.23 -0.17 -10.08
CA ALA A 32 6.65 -1.27 -10.85
C ALA A 32 5.11 -1.29 -10.68
N ASN A 33 4.42 -0.47 -11.47
CA ASN A 33 2.97 -0.27 -11.36
C ASN A 33 2.16 -1.55 -11.51
N LEU A 34 2.54 -2.44 -12.44
CA LEU A 34 1.84 -3.71 -12.63
C LEU A 34 1.85 -4.58 -11.36
N HIS A 35 3.01 -4.73 -10.74
CA HIS A 35 3.17 -5.47 -9.50
C HIS A 35 2.40 -4.81 -8.35
N THR A 36 2.48 -3.48 -8.26
CA THR A 36 1.78 -2.67 -7.24
C THR A 36 0.27 -2.77 -7.37
N ALA A 37 -0.26 -2.82 -8.60
CA ALA A 37 -1.67 -3.02 -8.88
C ALA A 37 -2.11 -4.46 -8.57
N GLU A 38 -1.31 -5.47 -8.94
CA GLU A 38 -1.58 -6.88 -8.66
C GLU A 38 -1.74 -7.14 -7.15
N VAL A 39 -0.78 -6.71 -6.33
CA VAL A 39 -0.83 -6.88 -4.86
C VAL A 39 -2.06 -6.20 -4.27
N ARG A 40 -2.43 -5.01 -4.76
CA ARG A 40 -3.65 -4.29 -4.32
C ARG A 40 -4.93 -4.97 -4.76
N SER A 41 -4.98 -5.53 -5.95
CA SER A 41 -6.12 -6.32 -6.41
C SER A 41 -6.34 -7.54 -5.51
N ILE A 42 -5.27 -8.20 -5.07
CA ILE A 42 -5.36 -9.31 -4.11
C ILE A 42 -5.84 -8.82 -2.74
N TRP A 43 -5.25 -7.74 -2.22
CA TRP A 43 -5.68 -7.13 -0.94
C TRP A 43 -7.15 -6.73 -0.97
N LEU A 44 -7.60 -6.07 -2.04
CA LEU A 44 -8.99 -5.68 -2.23
C LEU A 44 -9.93 -6.89 -2.34
N ALA A 45 -9.54 -7.93 -3.09
CA ALA A 45 -10.34 -9.15 -3.19
C ALA A 45 -10.50 -9.83 -1.82
N ARG A 46 -9.43 -9.84 -1.00
CA ARG A 46 -9.47 -10.36 0.38
C ARG A 46 -10.33 -9.49 1.31
N LEU A 47 -10.34 -8.18 1.11
CA LEU A 47 -11.23 -7.28 1.83
C LEU A 47 -12.70 -7.57 1.52
N VAL A 48 -13.03 -7.72 0.23
CA VAL A 48 -14.39 -8.05 -0.24
C VAL A 48 -14.85 -9.43 0.25
N ASP A 49 -13.92 -10.39 0.36
CA ASP A 49 -14.15 -11.74 0.89
C ASP A 49 -14.03 -11.82 2.43
N ASP A 50 -14.13 -10.66 3.10
CA ASP A 50 -14.15 -10.49 4.56
C ASP A 50 -12.98 -11.18 5.29
N LYS A 51 -11.83 -11.35 4.64
CA LYS A 51 -10.64 -11.99 5.24
C LYS A 51 -9.90 -11.10 6.22
N PHE A 52 -10.15 -9.80 6.18
CA PHE A 52 -9.74 -8.81 7.17
C PHE A 52 -10.73 -7.64 7.15
N LYS A 53 -10.62 -6.73 8.12
CA LYS A 53 -11.46 -5.53 8.21
C LYS A 53 -10.59 -4.29 8.12
N LEU A 54 -11.13 -3.25 7.48
CA LEU A 54 -10.49 -1.93 7.51
C LEU A 54 -10.51 -1.37 8.94
N PRO A 55 -9.51 -0.56 9.31
CA PRO A 55 -9.55 0.17 10.58
C PRO A 55 -10.63 1.26 10.54
N SER A 56 -10.77 2.03 11.63
CA SER A 56 -11.76 3.09 11.67
C SER A 56 -11.47 4.16 10.61
N VAL A 57 -12.51 4.91 10.20
CA VAL A 57 -12.35 6.03 9.26
C VAL A 57 -11.29 7.02 9.75
N GLN A 58 -11.27 7.30 11.06
CA GLN A 58 -10.29 8.19 11.66
C GLN A 58 -8.86 7.65 11.51
N ASP A 59 -8.64 6.38 11.82
CA ASP A 59 -7.32 5.74 11.69
C ASP A 59 -6.84 5.72 10.24
N MET A 60 -7.73 5.47 9.28
CA MET A 60 -7.40 5.50 7.86
C MET A 60 -6.98 6.91 7.40
N LEU A 61 -7.67 7.96 7.87
CA LEU A 61 -7.32 9.34 7.56
C LEU A 61 -5.97 9.73 8.19
N ASP A 62 -5.76 9.36 9.45
CA ASP A 62 -4.52 9.64 10.18
C ASP A 62 -3.33 8.93 9.53
N GLN A 63 -3.50 7.68 9.10
CA GLN A 63 -2.46 6.96 8.36
C GLN A 63 -2.19 7.62 7.00
N THR A 64 -3.23 8.01 6.27
CA THR A 64 -3.08 8.70 4.97
C THR A 64 -2.31 10.03 5.13
N MET A 65 -2.55 10.75 6.22
CA MET A 65 -1.80 11.96 6.55
C MET A 65 -0.33 11.68 6.87
N LYS A 66 -0.04 10.62 7.64
CA LYS A 66 1.34 10.19 7.93
C LYS A 66 2.09 9.84 6.65
N ASP A 67 1.48 9.06 5.76
CA ASP A 67 2.07 8.68 4.47
C ASP A 67 2.36 9.92 3.60
N LEU A 68 1.45 10.89 3.62
CA LEU A 68 1.65 12.16 2.93
C LEU A 68 2.83 12.98 3.51
N GLU A 69 2.99 13.00 4.82
CA GLU A 69 4.14 13.65 5.47
C GLU A 69 5.46 12.97 5.11
N VAL A 70 5.49 11.64 5.10
CA VAL A 70 6.66 10.86 4.64
C VAL A 70 6.99 11.20 3.19
N SER A 71 5.98 11.23 2.32
CA SER A 71 6.14 11.57 0.90
C SER A 71 6.70 12.99 0.70
N LYS A 72 6.19 13.98 1.46
CA LYS A 72 6.70 15.36 1.44
C LYS A 72 8.18 15.46 1.81
N ARG A 73 8.64 14.65 2.77
CA ARG A 73 10.06 14.61 3.19
C ARG A 73 10.93 13.90 2.15
N ALA A 74 10.38 12.89 1.48
CA ALA A 74 11.12 12.09 0.51
C ALA A 74 11.25 12.76 -0.88
N THR A 75 10.26 13.54 -1.33
CA THR A 75 10.25 14.10 -2.68
C THR A 75 9.44 15.38 -2.81
N ARG A 76 9.92 16.29 -3.68
CA ARG A 76 9.16 17.48 -4.12
C ARG A 76 7.91 17.14 -4.93
N PHE A 77 7.80 15.90 -5.43
CA PHE A 77 6.69 15.43 -6.26
C PHE A 77 5.61 14.70 -5.47
N TYR A 78 5.52 14.91 -4.16
CA TYR A 78 4.59 14.22 -3.24
C TYR A 78 3.11 14.27 -3.67
N LYS A 79 2.71 15.27 -4.47
CA LYS A 79 1.34 15.37 -5.00
C LYS A 79 1.00 14.33 -6.06
N ARG A 80 1.99 13.65 -6.66
CA ARG A 80 1.78 12.64 -7.72
C ARG A 80 1.38 11.25 -7.20
N HIS A 81 1.09 11.09 -5.90
CA HIS A 81 0.70 9.80 -5.31
C HIS A 81 1.64 8.66 -5.71
N CYS A 82 2.94 8.88 -5.47
CA CYS A 82 3.99 7.93 -5.83
C CYS A 82 4.70 7.39 -4.59
N ILE A 83 4.82 6.07 -4.50
CA ILE A 83 5.46 5.35 -3.39
C ILE A 83 6.84 4.80 -3.76
N SER A 84 7.44 5.22 -4.87
CA SER A 84 8.69 4.63 -5.38
C SER A 84 9.81 4.60 -4.34
N THR A 85 9.88 5.59 -3.44
CA THR A 85 10.89 5.70 -2.38
C THR A 85 10.67 4.78 -1.18
N TYR A 86 9.47 4.22 -1.00
CA TYR A 86 9.12 3.35 0.14
C TYR A 86 8.22 2.17 -0.28
N SER A 87 8.31 1.77 -1.55
CA SER A 87 7.41 0.78 -2.16
C SER A 87 7.47 -0.60 -1.51
N ILE A 88 8.65 -0.99 -1.01
CA ILE A 88 8.86 -2.24 -0.27
C ILE A 88 8.05 -2.22 1.03
N ASN A 89 8.34 -1.28 1.94
CA ASN A 89 7.65 -1.14 3.22
C ASN A 89 6.13 -1.07 3.04
N HIS A 90 5.68 -0.31 2.04
CA HIS A 90 4.25 -0.17 1.78
C HIS A 90 3.59 -1.46 1.27
N SER A 91 4.32 -2.30 0.53
CA SER A 91 3.83 -3.61 0.13
C SER A 91 3.81 -4.59 1.31
N ASP A 92 4.75 -4.44 2.24
CA ASP A 92 4.84 -5.25 3.46
C ASP A 92 3.66 -4.95 4.41
N GLU A 93 3.30 -3.67 4.60
CA GLU A 93 2.08 -3.27 5.33
C GLU A 93 0.81 -3.89 4.73
N ILE A 94 0.71 -3.90 3.39
CA ILE A 94 -0.41 -4.54 2.68
C ILE A 94 -0.41 -6.05 2.92
N CYS A 95 0.76 -6.69 2.96
CA CYS A 95 0.89 -8.12 3.26
C CYS A 95 0.43 -8.43 4.68
N GLU A 96 0.89 -7.68 5.67
CA GLU A 96 0.52 -7.86 7.07
C GLU A 96 -1.00 -7.74 7.26
N GLU A 97 -1.65 -6.74 6.65
CA GLU A 97 -3.11 -6.59 6.71
C GLU A 97 -3.87 -7.78 6.09
N MET A 98 -3.32 -8.40 5.04
CA MET A 98 -3.87 -9.63 4.46
C MET A 98 -3.66 -10.87 5.35
N GLY A 99 -2.88 -10.75 6.42
CA GLY A 99 -2.39 -11.86 7.24
C GLY A 99 -1.23 -12.63 6.62
N TRP A 100 -0.49 -12.02 5.69
CA TRP A 100 0.71 -12.59 5.09
C TRP A 100 1.96 -12.14 5.86
N ASN A 101 3.06 -12.86 5.66
CA ASN A 101 4.33 -12.45 6.24
C ASN A 101 4.90 -11.25 5.46
N ALA A 102 5.35 -10.22 6.18
CA ALA A 102 6.12 -9.12 5.61
C ALA A 102 7.47 -9.59 5.03
N TRP A 103 8.03 -10.67 5.58
CA TRP A 103 9.26 -11.28 5.09
C TRP A 103 8.94 -12.14 3.88
N ARG A 104 9.46 -11.74 2.72
CA ARG A 104 9.05 -12.35 1.43
C ARG A 104 9.94 -13.52 1.03
N LYS A 105 11.06 -13.72 1.73
CA LYS A 105 12.00 -14.80 1.50
C LYS A 105 12.16 -15.66 2.75
N LYS A 106 12.54 -16.93 2.53
CA LYS A 106 12.57 -17.95 3.60
C LYS A 106 13.68 -17.76 4.62
N SER A 107 14.77 -17.09 4.25
CA SER A 107 15.93 -16.89 5.13
C SER A 107 16.19 -15.40 5.36
N TRP A 108 16.64 -15.06 6.57
CA TRP A 108 16.99 -13.69 6.93
C TRP A 108 18.13 -13.12 6.05
N LEU A 109 19.10 -13.95 5.66
CA LEU A 109 20.18 -13.55 4.75
C LEU A 109 19.64 -13.19 3.37
N SER A 110 18.78 -14.03 2.81
CA SER A 110 18.16 -13.72 1.52
C SER A 110 17.26 -12.50 1.60
N GLU A 111 16.50 -12.34 2.69
CA GLU A 111 15.65 -11.16 2.90
C GLU A 111 16.50 -9.89 2.89
N ALA A 112 17.58 -9.85 3.68
CA ALA A 112 18.41 -8.65 3.80
C ALA A 112 19.24 -8.32 2.54
N PHE A 113 19.75 -9.34 1.83
CA PHE A 113 20.82 -9.14 0.83
C PHE A 113 20.45 -9.50 -0.61
N SER A 114 19.30 -10.10 -0.88
CA SER A 114 18.90 -10.45 -2.25
C SER A 114 17.84 -9.50 -2.80
N PRO A 115 17.79 -9.29 -4.14
CA PRO A 115 16.81 -8.38 -4.72
C PRO A 115 15.38 -8.90 -4.51
N TYR A 116 14.48 -7.96 -4.30
CA TYR A 116 13.05 -8.25 -4.22
C TYR A 116 12.41 -8.19 -5.60
N GLY A 117 11.58 -9.20 -5.89
CA GLY A 117 10.80 -9.30 -7.13
C GLY A 117 9.34 -9.59 -6.84
N SER A 118 8.50 -9.47 -7.88
CA SER A 118 7.06 -9.76 -7.77
C SER A 118 6.75 -11.18 -7.33
N GLN A 119 7.66 -12.12 -7.62
CA GLN A 119 7.56 -13.53 -7.24
C GLN A 119 7.61 -13.75 -5.73
N ASP A 120 8.30 -12.89 -5.00
CA ASP A 120 8.44 -13.03 -3.54
C ASP A 120 7.09 -12.75 -2.83
N TYR A 121 6.15 -12.08 -3.50
CA TYR A 121 4.80 -11.79 -2.99
C TYR A 121 3.75 -12.83 -3.42
N ARG A 122 4.16 -13.96 -3.98
CA ARG A 122 3.21 -15.06 -4.24
C ARG A 122 2.88 -15.76 -2.94
N LYS A 123 1.59 -16.05 -2.76
CA LYS A 123 1.13 -16.96 -1.72
C LYS A 123 1.78 -18.33 -1.95
N GLU A 124 2.44 -18.89 -0.94
CA GLU A 124 2.83 -20.31 -0.99
C GLU A 124 1.54 -21.14 -1.22
N LYS A 125 1.59 -22.06 -2.18
CA LYS A 125 0.47 -22.95 -2.51
C LYS A 125 0.22 -23.94 -1.39
#